data_AF-A0A5J4K448-F1
#
_entry.id   AF-A0A5J4K448-F1
#
_cell.length_a   1.000
_cell.length_b   1.000
_cell.length_c   1.000
_cell.angle_alpha   90.00
_cell.angle_beta   90.00
_cell.angle_gamma   90.00
#
_symmetry.space_group_name_H-M   'P 1'
#
loop_
_entity.id
_entity.type
_entity.pdbx_description
1 polymer ?
#
loop_
_entity_poly.entity_id
_entity_poly.type
_entity_poly.pdbx_seq_one_letter_code
_entity_poly.pdbx_strand_id
1 'polypeptide(L)'
;MTSTPSQASPHQAREDLLAQALKEVAVYAARQAIRGRSFKRNSLLKPLDIILAELGRYPKELEFARDSSKGLIFDHLQRIRGWVSEAAIYEYVDLFFEKVLQQALGNHVGKLLQRERSLRSAYLVYVRQELARVLLEKKQAASPEEALAQLETEEAEEAGEPAEAGPALD
;
A
#
# COMPACT_ATOMS: atom_id res chain seq x y z
N MET A 1 46.39 -10.82 4.33
CA MET A 1 44.98 -10.84 4.75
C MET A 1 44.15 -10.21 3.64
N THR A 2 43.74 -11.01 2.65
CA THR A 2 42.89 -10.55 1.55
C THR A 2 41.45 -10.93 1.88
N SER A 3 40.68 -9.96 2.35
CA SER A 3 39.25 -10.11 2.56
C SER A 3 38.56 -10.21 1.21
N THR A 4 38.07 -11.39 0.86
CA THR A 4 37.21 -11.61 -0.31
C THR A 4 35.89 -10.87 -0.09
N PRO A 5 35.46 -9.95 -0.97
CA PRO A 5 34.13 -9.38 -0.89
C PRO A 5 33.11 -10.48 -1.18
N SER A 6 32.28 -10.79 -0.17
CA SER A 6 31.15 -11.70 -0.30
C SER A 6 30.17 -11.10 -1.32
N GLN A 7 30.18 -11.61 -2.55
CA GLN A 7 29.24 -11.18 -3.58
C GLN A 7 27.83 -11.62 -3.17
N ALA A 8 26.90 -10.66 -3.09
CA ALA A 8 25.50 -10.93 -2.81
C ALA A 8 24.97 -11.97 -3.81
N SER A 9 24.27 -12.99 -3.30
CA SER A 9 23.72 -14.04 -4.15
C SER A 9 22.63 -13.46 -5.07
N PRO A 10 22.44 -13.95 -6.31
CA PRO A 10 21.44 -13.42 -7.25
C PRO A 10 20.00 -13.40 -6.71
N HIS A 11 19.71 -14.23 -5.71
CA HIS A 11 18.45 -14.25 -4.98
C HIS A 11 18.27 -13.04 -4.05
N GLN A 12 19.31 -12.63 -3.31
CA GLN A 12 19.26 -11.47 -2.41
C GLN A 12 19.07 -10.18 -3.20
N ALA A 13 19.80 -9.99 -4.30
CA ALA A 13 19.65 -8.82 -5.15
C ALA A 13 18.22 -8.64 -5.72
N ARG A 14 17.51 -9.75 -5.98
CA ARG A 14 16.11 -9.71 -6.42
C ARG A 14 15.13 -9.43 -5.28
N GLU A 15 15.41 -9.91 -4.08
CA GLU A 15 14.60 -9.62 -2.89
C GLU A 15 14.72 -8.14 -2.50
N ASP A 16 15.92 -7.58 -2.59
CA ASP A 16 16.17 -6.15 -2.38
C ASP A 16 15.42 -5.29 -3.41
N LEU A 17 15.39 -5.72 -4.67
CA LEU A 17 14.64 -5.04 -5.74
C LEU A 17 13.13 -5.04 -5.47
N LEU A 18 12.57 -6.16 -5.01
CA LEU A 18 11.14 -6.25 -4.68
C LEU A 18 10.77 -5.35 -3.51
N ALA A 19 11.57 -5.36 -2.44
CA ALA A 19 11.34 -4.53 -1.28
C ALA A 19 11.40 -3.03 -1.65
N GLN A 20 12.40 -2.64 -2.44
CA GLN A 20 12.56 -1.26 -2.92
C GLN A 20 11.41 -0.83 -3.83
N ALA A 21 11.03 -1.65 -4.81
CA ALA A 21 9.90 -1.38 -5.70
C ALA A 21 8.59 -1.20 -4.92
N LEU A 22 8.32 -2.07 -3.95
CA LEU A 22 7.12 -1.98 -3.12
C LEU A 22 7.13 -0.72 -2.24
N LYS A 23 8.30 -0.34 -1.73
CA LYS A 23 8.48 0.88 -0.94
C LYS A 23 8.19 2.13 -1.78
N GLU A 24 8.64 2.19 -3.02
CA GLU A 24 8.34 3.30 -3.94
C GLU A 24 6.84 3.46 -4.16
N VAL A 25 6.14 2.34 -4.41
CA VAL A 25 4.68 2.32 -4.58
C VAL A 25 3.95 2.78 -3.30
N ALA A 26 4.42 2.35 -2.13
CA ALA A 26 3.88 2.77 -0.83
C ALA A 26 4.09 4.27 -0.56
N VAL A 27 5.29 4.77 -0.83
CA VAL A 27 5.64 6.20 -0.66
C VAL A 27 4.77 7.06 -1.57
N TYR A 28 4.63 6.68 -2.84
CA TYR A 28 3.78 7.39 -3.79
C TYR A 28 2.33 7.45 -3.30
N ALA A 29 1.77 6.30 -2.86
CA ALA A 29 0.41 6.24 -2.34
C ALA A 29 0.20 7.15 -1.12
N ALA A 30 1.14 7.16 -0.16
CA ALA A 30 1.06 8.01 1.03
C ALA A 30 1.04 9.50 0.67
N ARG A 31 1.94 9.93 -0.22
CA ARG A 31 2.07 11.34 -0.65
C ARG A 31 0.85 11.83 -1.43
N GLN A 32 0.28 10.98 -2.28
CA GLN A 32 -0.92 11.29 -3.05
C GLN A 32 -2.23 11.01 -2.30
N ALA A 33 -2.15 10.59 -1.03
CA ALA A 33 -3.28 10.19 -0.20
C ALA A 33 -4.17 9.11 -0.88
N ILE A 34 -3.57 8.16 -1.60
CA ILE A 34 -4.24 7.00 -2.21
C ILE A 34 -4.48 5.96 -1.11
N ARG A 35 -5.51 6.23 -0.31
CA ARG A 35 -5.95 5.42 0.84
C ARG A 35 -7.40 5.72 1.18
N GLY A 36 -7.99 4.87 2.01
CA GLY A 36 -9.29 5.11 2.65
C GLY A 36 -9.33 6.34 3.55
N ARG A 37 -10.51 6.63 4.14
CA ARG A 37 -10.73 7.81 5.00
C ARG A 37 -9.82 7.81 6.24
N SER A 38 -9.71 6.67 6.92
CA SER A 38 -8.91 6.53 8.14
C SER A 38 -7.53 5.93 7.89
N PHE A 39 -6.72 5.87 8.95
CA PHE A 39 -5.39 5.27 8.94
C PHE A 39 -5.37 3.79 9.39
N LYS A 40 -6.57 3.20 9.58
CA LYS A 40 -6.73 1.77 9.81
C LYS A 40 -6.08 0.95 8.71
N ARG A 41 -5.54 -0.20 9.10
CA ARG A 41 -4.99 -1.21 8.19
C ARG A 41 -5.84 -1.42 6.92
N ASN A 42 -7.14 -1.66 7.05
CA ASN A 42 -8.01 -1.93 5.91
C ASN A 42 -8.13 -0.71 4.98
N SER A 43 -8.21 0.50 5.54
CA SER A 43 -8.25 1.74 4.77
C SER A 43 -6.94 1.97 3.99
N LEU A 44 -5.79 1.66 4.60
CA LEU A 44 -4.49 1.80 3.97
C LEU A 44 -4.21 0.74 2.91
N LEU A 45 -4.67 -0.50 3.11
CA LEU A 45 -4.41 -1.61 2.21
C LEU A 45 -5.37 -1.67 1.03
N LYS A 46 -6.56 -1.05 1.11
CA LYS A 46 -7.63 -1.27 0.13
C LYS A 46 -7.20 -1.05 -1.34
N PRO A 47 -6.44 -0.01 -1.71
CA PRO A 47 -5.98 0.16 -3.09
C PRO A 47 -5.06 -0.98 -3.56
N LEU A 48 -4.13 -1.42 -2.70
CA LEU A 48 -3.27 -2.56 -3.00
C LEU A 48 -4.09 -3.85 -3.12
N ASP A 49 -5.04 -4.08 -2.22
CA ASP A 49 -5.91 -5.26 -2.24
C ASP A 49 -6.73 -5.37 -3.52
N ILE A 50 -7.15 -4.24 -4.10
CA ILE A 50 -7.84 -4.20 -5.39
C ILE A 50 -6.90 -4.72 -6.50
N ILE A 51 -5.66 -4.24 -6.56
CA ILE A 51 -4.68 -4.70 -7.56
C ILE A 51 -4.43 -6.21 -7.43
N LEU A 52 -4.23 -6.70 -6.20
CA LEU A 52 -3.96 -8.11 -5.93
C LEU A 52 -5.15 -8.99 -6.29
N ALA A 53 -6.37 -8.53 -6.00
CA ALA A 53 -7.60 -9.23 -6.37
C ALA A 53 -7.78 -9.32 -7.89
N GLU A 54 -7.52 -8.23 -8.63
CA GLU A 54 -7.62 -8.23 -10.10
C GLU A 54 -6.57 -9.13 -10.73
N LEU A 55 -5.33 -9.14 -10.22
CA LEU A 55 -4.30 -10.09 -10.65
C LEU A 55 -4.66 -11.55 -10.33
N GLY A 56 -5.37 -11.81 -9.23
CA GLY A 56 -5.89 -13.12 -8.89
C GLY A 56 -7.00 -13.59 -9.82
N ARG A 57 -7.87 -12.67 -10.28
CA ARG A 57 -8.97 -12.96 -11.20
C ARG A 57 -8.51 -13.13 -12.64
N TYR A 58 -7.56 -12.29 -13.08
CA TYR A 58 -7.09 -12.21 -14.46
C TYR A 58 -5.56 -12.42 -14.58
N PRO A 59 -5.02 -13.57 -14.12
CA PRO A 59 -3.57 -13.77 -14.02
C PRO A 59 -2.84 -13.83 -15.37
N LYS A 60 -3.57 -13.95 -16.49
CA LYS A 60 -3.02 -13.99 -17.85
C LYS A 60 -3.29 -12.72 -18.67
N GLU A 61 -4.14 -11.82 -18.17
CA GLU A 61 -4.62 -10.64 -18.90
C GLU A 61 -4.14 -9.38 -18.15
N LEU A 62 -2.82 -9.17 -18.11
CA LEU A 62 -2.20 -8.15 -17.25
C LEU A 62 -2.66 -6.72 -17.57
N GLU A 63 -2.83 -6.41 -18.85
CA GLU A 63 -3.32 -5.10 -19.29
C GLU A 63 -4.75 -4.86 -18.80
N PHE A 64 -5.62 -5.86 -18.98
CA PHE A 64 -6.99 -5.81 -18.46
C PHE A 64 -7.01 -5.67 -16.93
N ALA A 65 -6.22 -6.46 -16.20
CA ALA A 65 -6.11 -6.38 -14.75
C ALA A 65 -5.62 -5.00 -14.29
N ARG A 66 -4.68 -4.39 -15.02
CA ARG A 66 -4.14 -3.06 -14.76
C ARG A 66 -5.22 -2.00 -14.92
N ASP A 67 -5.90 -1.97 -16.06
CA ASP A 67 -6.90 -0.95 -16.36
C ASP A 67 -8.16 -1.11 -15.51
N SER A 68 -8.59 -2.34 -15.24
CA SER A 68 -9.66 -2.63 -14.28
C SER A 68 -9.29 -2.14 -12.87
N SER A 69 -8.06 -2.36 -12.41
CA SER A 69 -7.59 -1.89 -11.10
C SER A 69 -7.65 -0.36 -11.00
N LYS A 70 -7.30 0.38 -12.06
CA LYS A 70 -7.38 1.85 -12.10
C LYS A 70 -8.80 2.33 -11.84
N GLY A 71 -9.76 1.81 -12.60
CA GLY A 71 -11.18 2.16 -12.46
C GLY A 71 -11.72 1.81 -11.07
N LEU A 72 -11.46 0.59 -10.60
CA LEU A 72 -11.95 0.13 -9.30
C LEU A 72 -11.40 0.95 -8.13
N ILE A 73 -10.13 1.33 -8.16
CA ILE A 73 -9.54 2.19 -7.13
C ILE A 73 -10.12 3.60 -7.22
N PHE A 74 -10.22 4.17 -8.42
CA PHE A 74 -10.83 5.48 -8.63
C PHE A 74 -12.26 5.53 -8.09
N ASP A 75 -13.13 4.62 -8.52
CA ASP A 75 -14.52 4.54 -8.07
C ASP A 75 -14.62 4.32 -6.57
N HIS A 76 -13.74 3.47 -6.01
CA HIS A 76 -13.70 3.25 -4.58
C HIS A 76 -13.39 4.53 -3.83
N LEU A 77 -12.28 5.20 -4.17
CA LEU A 77 -11.80 6.38 -3.46
C LEU A 77 -12.68 7.61 -3.72
N GLN A 78 -13.21 7.78 -4.93
CA GLN A 78 -14.15 8.86 -5.25
C GLN A 78 -15.42 8.74 -4.41
N ARG A 79 -15.99 7.54 -4.28
CA ARG A 79 -17.18 7.28 -3.45
C ARG A 79 -16.96 7.69 -1.99
N ILE A 80 -15.79 7.39 -1.43
CA ILE A 80 -15.53 7.66 -0.02
C ILE A 80 -14.96 9.05 0.22
N ARG A 81 -14.13 9.63 -0.65
CA ARG A 81 -13.48 10.93 -0.37
C ARG A 81 -14.10 12.10 -1.13
N GLY A 82 -14.96 11.84 -2.11
CA GLY A 82 -15.60 12.86 -2.95
C GLY A 82 -14.67 13.49 -3.99
N TRP A 83 -13.41 13.73 -3.64
CA TRP A 83 -12.40 14.27 -4.55
C TRP A 83 -11.08 13.49 -4.46
N VAL A 84 -10.63 12.97 -5.60
CA VAL A 84 -9.36 12.28 -5.79
C VAL A 84 -8.77 12.59 -7.16
N SER A 85 -7.44 12.56 -7.26
CA SER A 85 -6.74 12.72 -8.53
C SER A 85 -6.74 11.40 -9.29
N GLU A 86 -7.49 11.34 -10.40
CA GLU A 86 -7.51 10.19 -11.30
C GLU A 86 -6.10 9.88 -11.83
N ALA A 87 -5.38 10.91 -12.29
CA ALA A 87 -4.01 10.76 -12.79
C ALA A 87 -3.07 10.15 -11.75
N ALA A 88 -3.19 10.54 -10.47
CA ALA A 88 -2.37 9.97 -9.40
C ALA A 88 -2.70 8.49 -9.14
N ILE A 89 -3.99 8.12 -9.21
CA ILE A 89 -4.41 6.72 -9.06
C ILE A 89 -3.86 5.88 -10.22
N TYR A 90 -3.91 6.41 -11.44
CA TYR A 90 -3.42 5.71 -12.62
C TYR A 90 -1.92 5.49 -12.53
N GLU A 91 -1.17 6.53 -12.15
CA GLU A 91 0.28 6.44 -11.94
C GLU A 91 0.62 5.46 -10.81
N TYR A 92 -0.13 5.43 -9.71
CA TYR A 92 0.06 4.45 -8.63
C TYR A 92 -0.09 3.01 -9.13
N VAL A 93 -1.14 2.72 -9.88
CA VAL A 93 -1.34 1.38 -10.47
C VAL A 93 -0.23 1.08 -11.47
N ASP A 94 0.13 2.06 -12.30
CA ASP A 94 1.15 1.89 -13.31
C ASP A 94 2.52 1.58 -12.70
N LEU A 95 2.87 2.28 -11.63
CA LEU A 95 4.09 2.07 -10.86
C LEU A 95 4.13 0.67 -10.23
N PHE A 96 3.00 0.16 -9.73
CA PHE A 96 2.93 -1.22 -9.22
C PHE A 96 3.23 -2.24 -10.33
N PHE A 97 2.53 -2.14 -11.46
CA PHE A 97 2.72 -3.10 -12.55
C PHE A 97 4.14 -3.02 -13.14
N GLU A 98 4.71 -1.83 -13.26
CA GLU A 98 6.05 -1.64 -13.79
C GLU A 98 7.15 -2.08 -12.81
N LYS A 99 7.15 -1.56 -11.58
CA LYS A 99 8.25 -1.78 -10.63
C LYS A 99 8.14 -3.12 -9.91
N VAL A 100 6.96 -3.44 -9.40
CA VAL A 100 6.76 -4.62 -8.56
C VAL A 100 6.57 -5.86 -9.43
N LEU A 101 5.63 -5.83 -10.37
CA LEU A 101 5.30 -7.02 -11.15
C LEU A 101 6.32 -7.27 -12.28
N GLN A 102 6.60 -6.26 -13.11
CA GLN A 102 7.49 -6.43 -14.26
C GLN A 102 8.97 -6.45 -13.85
N GLN A 103 9.48 -5.41 -13.19
CA GLN A 103 10.92 -5.30 -12.89
C GLN A 103 11.35 -6.27 -11.79
N ALA A 104 10.67 -6.30 -10.64
CA ALA A 104 11.08 -7.16 -9.53
C ALA A 104 10.70 -8.64 -9.70
N LEU A 105 9.58 -8.94 -10.37
CA LEU A 105 9.04 -10.30 -10.48
C LEU A 105 8.94 -10.85 -11.91
N GLY A 106 9.35 -10.10 -12.95
CA GLY A 106 9.37 -10.60 -14.33
C GLY A 106 7.99 -11.02 -14.85
N ASN A 107 6.92 -10.30 -14.46
CA ASN A 107 5.53 -10.61 -14.78
C ASN A 107 5.01 -11.95 -14.21
N HIS A 108 5.69 -12.54 -13.23
CA HIS A 108 5.24 -13.78 -12.59
C HIS A 108 4.16 -13.54 -11.54
N VAL A 109 2.90 -13.41 -11.97
CA VAL A 109 1.73 -13.22 -11.09
C VAL A 109 1.63 -14.31 -10.01
N GLY A 110 1.87 -15.58 -10.35
CA GLY A 110 1.82 -16.67 -9.38
C GLY A 110 2.83 -16.50 -8.23
N LYS A 111 4.05 -16.02 -8.51
CA LYS A 111 5.05 -15.73 -7.48
C LYS A 111 4.64 -14.54 -6.60
N LEU A 112 3.99 -13.54 -7.20
CA LEU A 112 3.47 -12.38 -6.49
C LEU A 112 2.38 -12.81 -5.50
N LEU A 113 1.37 -13.56 -5.97
CA LEU A 113 0.24 -13.99 -5.15
C LEU A 113 0.62 -15.01 -4.07
N GLN A 114 1.67 -15.82 -4.27
CA GLN A 114 2.22 -16.66 -3.20
C GLN A 114 2.80 -15.84 -2.03
N ARG A 115 3.20 -14.59 -2.28
CA ARG A 115 3.82 -13.69 -1.31
C ARG A 115 2.88 -12.59 -0.81
N GLU A 116 1.59 -12.70 -1.13
CA GLU A 116 0.58 -11.66 -0.91
C GLU A 116 0.53 -11.16 0.55
N ARG A 117 0.57 -12.09 1.52
CA ARG A 117 0.61 -11.75 2.96
C ARG A 117 1.84 -10.91 3.32
N SER A 118 3.01 -11.29 2.81
CA SER A 118 4.27 -10.58 3.08
C SER A 118 4.28 -9.21 2.41
N LEU A 119 3.77 -9.12 1.17
CA LEU A 119 3.63 -7.85 0.45
C LEU A 119 2.73 -6.88 1.22
N ARG A 120 1.55 -7.31 1.67
CA ARG A 120 0.65 -6.46 2.48
C ARG A 120 1.32 -5.94 3.73
N SER A 121 2.00 -6.81 4.48
CA SER A 121 2.67 -6.42 5.72
C SER A 121 3.78 -5.40 5.48
N ALA A 122 4.64 -5.63 4.48
CA ALA A 122 5.73 -4.71 4.15
C ALA A 122 5.19 -3.37 3.62
N TYR A 123 4.21 -3.40 2.72
CA TYR A 123 3.55 -2.21 2.19
C TYR A 123 2.95 -1.35 3.31
N LEU A 124 2.24 -1.96 4.27
CA LEU A 124 1.64 -1.24 5.38
C LEU A 124 2.70 -0.50 6.21
N VAL A 125 3.82 -1.15 6.50
CA VAL A 125 4.95 -0.52 7.21
C VAL A 125 5.47 0.69 6.43
N TYR A 126 5.73 0.53 5.13
CA TYR A 126 6.26 1.62 4.30
C TYR A 126 5.28 2.80 4.17
N VAL A 127 3.99 2.52 3.99
CA VAL A 127 2.96 3.58 3.93
C VAL A 127 2.90 4.35 5.25
N ARG A 128 2.89 3.66 6.41
CA ARG A 128 2.85 4.32 7.72
C ARG A 128 4.08 5.19 7.98
N GLN A 129 5.26 4.69 7.65
CA GLN A 129 6.50 5.45 7.76
C GLN A 129 6.46 6.73 6.93
N GLU A 130 5.95 6.65 5.69
CA GLU A 130 5.85 7.85 4.85
C GLU A 130 4.73 8.80 5.30
N LEU A 131 3.59 8.28 5.77
CA LEU A 131 2.54 9.12 6.35
C LEU A 131 3.03 9.90 7.56
N ALA A 132 3.78 9.26 8.45
CA ALA A 132 4.41 9.92 9.59
C ALA A 132 5.34 11.06 9.14
N ARG A 133 6.14 10.84 8.08
CA ARG A 133 6.97 11.89 7.48
C ARG A 133 6.15 13.04 6.91
N VAL A 134 5.07 12.75 6.19
CA VAL A 134 4.17 13.78 5.65
C VAL A 134 3.51 14.60 6.77
N LEU A 135 3.15 14.00 7.90
CA LEU A 135 2.61 14.72 9.07
C LEU A 135 3.66 15.67 9.66
N LEU A 136 4.92 15.24 9.74
CA LEU A 136 6.03 16.09 10.21
C LEU A 136 6.30 17.27 9.26
N GLU A 137 6.34 17.02 7.96
CA GLU A 137 6.54 18.05 6.94
C GLU A 137 5.43 19.13 7.02
N LYS A 138 4.21 18.71 7.36
CA LYS A 138 3.06 19.58 7.59
C LYS A 138 3.02 20.22 8.98
N LYS A 139 4.02 19.97 9.83
CA LYS A 139 4.10 20.43 11.24
C LYS A 139 2.90 20.00 12.09
N GLN A 140 2.32 18.84 11.78
CA GLN A 140 1.22 18.24 12.53
C GLN A 140 1.70 17.32 13.67
N ALA A 141 3.02 17.05 13.73
CA ALA A 141 3.68 16.30 14.80
C ALA A 141 5.05 16.92 15.11
N ALA A 142 5.58 16.73 16.33
CA ALA A 142 6.90 17.24 16.71
C ALA A 142 8.04 16.23 16.47
N SER A 143 7.74 14.93 16.38
CA SER A 143 8.72 13.87 16.07
C SER A 143 8.15 12.69 15.25
N PRO A 144 8.99 11.89 14.56
CA PRO A 144 8.54 10.71 13.82
C PRO A 144 7.87 9.66 14.70
N GLU A 145 8.34 9.51 15.94
CA GLU A 145 7.76 8.57 16.91
C GLU A 145 6.37 9.03 17.34
N GLU A 146 6.18 10.33 17.60
CA GLU A 146 4.85 10.90 17.88
C GLU A 146 3.91 10.76 16.69
N ALA A 147 4.38 11.01 15.47
CA ALA A 147 3.56 10.89 14.27
C ALA A 147 3.10 9.43 14.04
N LEU A 148 3.97 8.45 14.27
CA LEU A 148 3.59 7.03 14.22
C LEU A 148 2.63 6.66 15.35
N ALA A 149 2.89 7.13 16.58
CA ALA A 149 2.01 6.89 17.71
C ALA A 149 0.61 7.47 17.46
N GLN A 150 0.49 8.68 16.91
CA GLN A 150 -0.80 9.27 16.51
C GLN A 150 -1.55 8.37 15.53
N LEU A 151 -0.88 7.86 14.49
CA LEU A 151 -1.48 6.96 13.51
C LEU A 151 -1.95 5.63 14.13
N GLU A 152 -1.20 5.10 15.10
CA GLU A 152 -1.56 3.88 15.84
C GLU A 152 -2.70 4.12 16.82
N THR A 153 -2.72 5.26 17.51
CA THR A 153 -3.81 5.67 18.40
C THR A 153 -5.10 5.88 17.62
N GLU A 154 -5.08 6.58 16.49
CA GLU A 154 -6.24 6.74 15.60
C GLU A 154 -6.75 5.39 15.06
N GLU A 155 -5.85 4.45 14.79
CA GLU A 155 -6.25 3.08 14.43
C GLU A 155 -6.94 2.35 15.59
N ALA A 156 -6.45 2.51 16.82
CA ALA A 156 -6.97 1.85 18.02
C ALA A 156 -8.30 2.45 18.53
N GLU A 157 -8.42 3.78 18.57
CA GLU A 157 -9.61 4.50 19.03
C GLU A 157 -10.81 4.21 18.14
N GLU A 158 -10.64 4.32 16.83
CA GLU A 158 -11.70 3.98 15.88
C GLU A 158 -12.01 2.45 15.83
N ALA A 159 -11.13 1.59 16.35
CA ALA A 159 -11.39 0.14 16.50
C ALA A 159 -12.11 -0.20 17.81
N GLY A 160 -12.13 0.74 18.76
CA GLY A 160 -12.69 0.60 20.10
C GLY A 160 -14.06 1.26 20.30
N GLU A 161 -14.71 1.83 19.28
CA GLU A 161 -16.12 2.22 19.36
C GLU A 161 -17.02 0.96 19.25
N PRO A 162 -17.61 0.45 20.35
CA PRO A 162 -18.77 -0.42 20.21
C PRO A 162 -19.88 0.40 19.56
N ALA A 163 -20.57 -0.19 18.58
CA ALA A 163 -21.85 0.32 18.12
C ALA A 163 -22.72 0.55 19.37
N GLU A 164 -23.05 1.81 19.68
CA GLU A 164 -23.99 2.13 20.73
C GLU A 164 -25.24 1.27 20.51
N ALA A 165 -25.55 0.48 21.53
CA ALA A 165 -26.78 -0.27 21.61
C ALA A 165 -27.93 0.72 21.46
N GLY A 166 -28.66 0.61 20.35
CA GLY A 166 -29.93 1.30 20.18
C GLY A 166 -30.82 0.99 21.40
N PRO A 167 -31.62 1.97 21.85
CA PRO A 167 -32.37 1.83 23.09
C PRO A 167 -33.33 0.64 22.95
N ALA A 168 -33.27 -0.25 23.94
CA ALA A 168 -34.27 -1.28 24.13
C ALA A 168 -35.63 -0.58 24.27
N LEU A 169 -36.54 -0.86 23.33
CA LEU A 169 -37.93 -0.46 23.42
C LEU A 169 -38.61 -1.41 24.42
N ASP A 170 -39.09 -0.84 25.53
CA ASP A 170 -40.03 -1.46 26.48
C ASP A 170 -41.40 -1.73 25.82
#